data_AF-A0A1V4ZGF9-F1
#
_entry.id   AF-A0A1V4ZGF9-F1
#
_cell.length_a   1.000
_cell.length_b   1.000
_cell.length_c   1.000
_cell.angle_alpha   90.00
_cell.angle_beta   90.00
_cell.angle_gamma   90.00
#
_symmetry.space_group_name_H-M   'P 1'
#
loop_
_entity.id
_entity.type
_entity.pdbx_description
1 polymer ?
#
loop_
_entity_poly.entity_id
_entity_poly.type
_entity_poly.pdbx_seq_one_letter_code
_entity_poly.pdbx_strand_id
1 'polypeptide(L)'
;MSFDPIPDEIWDDWKWFVCPEGCLLGLRDDRYRVDGSEVHLTPNYVINLPKLIMSDVMWASRLDNTAEGVVDTKDYFRSVRVSVDSIIDGIIFLISQHPMVVLQRPTEAQCERRLTDALSEDELILVSSGTQARENLDTADLDVQFFNPFAEGARPIVDMLGLIPAEMCIKELSLAKANQPDSVVREVISNAIEELRSRQMVNVEDGVVVSMTLKGKAVLDVEPVHDMLSCSCQVDPCQ
;
A
#
# COMPACT_ATOMS: atom_id res chain seq x y z
N MET A 1 20.18 15.56 9.61
CA MET A 1 19.08 16.13 8.81
C MET A 1 18.18 16.89 9.76
N SER A 2 17.94 18.18 9.53
CA SER A 2 16.81 18.87 10.15
C SER A 2 15.60 18.63 9.25
N PHE A 3 14.55 18.03 9.79
CA PHE A 3 13.26 18.04 9.12
C PHE A 3 12.75 19.48 9.16
N ASP A 4 12.38 20.03 8.00
CA ASP A 4 11.69 21.31 7.98
C ASP A 4 10.38 21.15 8.76
N PRO A 5 10.07 22.07 9.69
CA PRO A 5 8.87 21.96 10.49
C PRO A 5 7.64 22.05 9.58
N ILE A 6 6.66 21.18 9.86
CA ILE A 6 5.37 21.18 9.18
C ILE A 6 4.65 22.50 9.53
N PRO A 7 4.16 23.27 8.53
CA PRO A 7 3.44 24.51 8.81
C PRO A 7 2.18 24.25 9.66
N ASP A 8 1.97 25.08 10.69
CA ASP A 8 0.80 24.97 11.59
C ASP A 8 -0.54 24.96 10.83
N GLU A 9 -0.60 25.69 9.71
CA GLU A 9 -1.78 25.82 8.84
C GLU A 9 -2.21 24.52 8.16
N ILE A 10 -1.30 23.53 8.03
CA ILE A 10 -1.58 22.23 7.41
C ILE A 10 -1.42 21.07 8.40
N TRP A 11 -1.13 21.34 9.67
CA TRP A 11 -0.81 20.31 10.66
C TRP A 11 -1.92 19.27 10.83
N ASP A 12 -3.16 19.72 11.00
CA ASP A 12 -4.29 18.81 11.23
C ASP A 12 -4.62 17.96 9.99
N ASP A 13 -4.43 18.51 8.79
CA ASP A 13 -4.64 17.79 7.54
C ASP A 13 -3.51 16.82 7.25
N TRP A 14 -2.26 17.23 7.47
CA TRP A 14 -1.12 16.34 7.40
C TRP A 14 -1.27 15.19 8.40
N LYS A 15 -1.66 15.47 9.63
CA LYS A 15 -1.88 14.44 10.65
C LYS A 15 -2.92 13.42 10.18
N TRP A 16 -4.08 13.86 9.70
CA TRP A 16 -5.10 12.96 9.16
C TRP A 16 -4.59 12.16 7.95
N PHE A 17 -3.79 12.80 7.08
CA PHE A 17 -3.21 12.19 5.88
C PHE A 17 -2.18 11.08 6.19
N VAL A 18 -1.43 11.20 7.29
CA VAL A 18 -0.39 10.22 7.69
C VAL A 18 -0.81 9.24 8.78
N CYS A 19 -1.77 9.60 9.63
CA CYS A 19 -2.19 8.77 10.75
C CYS A 19 -3.06 7.59 10.29
N PRO A 20 -3.25 6.56 11.14
CA PRO A 20 -4.11 5.40 10.85
C PRO A 20 -5.55 5.78 10.49
N GLU A 21 -5.99 6.99 10.82
CA GLU A 21 -7.30 7.53 10.41
C GLU A 21 -7.42 7.67 8.89
N GLY A 22 -6.32 7.84 8.15
CA GLY A 22 -6.29 7.82 6.68
C GLY A 22 -6.36 6.40 6.09
N CYS A 23 -6.13 5.35 6.88
CA CYS A 23 -6.26 3.94 6.48
C CYS A 23 -7.73 3.52 6.48
N LEU A 24 -8.47 4.01 5.49
CA LEU A 24 -9.93 3.95 5.46
C LEU A 24 -10.49 2.66 4.87
N LEU A 25 -9.68 1.87 4.15
CA LEU A 25 -10.13 0.64 3.49
C LEU A 25 -9.29 -0.56 3.92
N GLY A 26 -9.95 -1.54 4.55
CA GLY A 26 -9.40 -2.86 4.82
C GLY A 26 -10.05 -3.91 3.91
N LEU A 27 -9.24 -4.67 3.17
CA LEU A 27 -9.68 -5.77 2.34
C LEU A 27 -9.09 -7.06 2.89
N ARG A 28 -9.96 -7.97 3.31
CA ARG A 28 -9.57 -9.26 3.89
C ARG A 28 -9.70 -10.34 2.82
N ASP A 29 -8.67 -11.17 2.68
CA ASP A 29 -8.75 -12.34 1.82
C ASP A 29 -9.18 -13.59 2.62
N ASP A 30 -9.29 -14.74 1.95
CA ASP A 30 -9.71 -15.99 2.57
C ASP A 30 -8.70 -16.52 3.60
N ARG A 31 -9.09 -17.56 4.33
CA ARG A 31 -8.25 -18.22 5.31
C ARG A 31 -7.36 -19.25 4.62
N TYR A 32 -6.05 -19.01 4.63
CA TYR A 32 -5.05 -19.90 4.04
C TYR A 32 -4.42 -20.80 5.09
N ARG A 33 -4.30 -22.09 4.82
CA ARG A 33 -3.53 -23.01 5.66
C ARG A 33 -2.07 -23.02 5.19
N VAL A 34 -1.13 -22.95 6.13
CA VAL A 34 0.29 -23.13 5.81
C VAL A 34 0.56 -24.64 5.66
N ASP A 35 1.06 -25.04 4.50
CA ASP A 35 1.31 -26.46 4.18
C ASP A 35 2.30 -27.10 5.18
N GLY A 36 1.87 -28.20 5.79
CA GLY A 36 2.65 -28.93 6.79
C GLY A 36 2.52 -28.40 8.22
N SER A 37 1.69 -27.39 8.47
CA SER A 37 1.44 -26.86 9.82
C SER A 37 -0.04 -26.89 10.25
N GLU A 38 -0.23 -26.63 11.55
CA GLU A 38 -1.54 -26.40 12.19
C GLU A 38 -1.83 -24.91 12.31
N VAL A 39 -1.43 -24.10 11.32
CA VAL A 39 -1.65 -22.65 11.34
C VAL A 39 -2.48 -22.21 10.14
N HIS A 40 -3.44 -21.33 10.42
CA HIS A 40 -4.18 -20.58 9.42
C HIS A 40 -3.79 -19.10 9.43
N LEU A 41 -3.73 -18.54 8.23
CA LEU A 41 -3.42 -17.14 7.97
C LEU A 41 -4.64 -16.48 7.35
N THR A 42 -5.02 -15.32 7.88
CA THR A 42 -6.06 -14.47 7.28
C THR A 42 -5.43 -13.12 6.95
N PRO A 43 -5.02 -12.91 5.68
CA PRO A 43 -4.36 -11.68 5.25
C PRO A 43 -5.36 -10.52 5.17
N ASN A 44 -4.87 -9.31 5.39
CA ASN A 44 -5.65 -8.10 5.32
C ASN A 44 -4.81 -6.97 4.72
N TYR A 45 -5.20 -6.51 3.53
CA TYR A 45 -4.66 -5.32 2.89
C TYR A 45 -5.30 -4.09 3.52
N VAL A 46 -4.51 -3.10 3.87
CA VAL A 46 -4.97 -1.81 4.41
C VAL A 46 -4.48 -0.70 3.50
N ILE A 47 -5.41 0.12 3.03
CA ILE A 47 -5.13 1.16 2.04
C ILE A 47 -5.37 2.53 2.65
N ASN A 48 -4.36 3.39 2.57
CA ASN A 48 -4.48 4.81 2.87
C ASN A 48 -5.09 5.52 1.64
N LEU A 49 -6.42 5.61 1.61
CA LEU A 49 -7.16 6.18 0.49
C LEU A 49 -6.79 7.65 0.22
N PRO A 50 -6.62 8.53 1.22
CA PRO A 50 -6.16 9.90 0.99
C PRO A 50 -4.83 9.96 0.21
N LYS A 51 -3.83 9.18 0.62
CA LYS A 51 -2.53 9.10 -0.07
C LYS A 51 -2.67 8.56 -1.49
N LEU A 52 -3.46 7.50 -1.67
CA LEU A 52 -3.72 6.92 -2.99
C LEU A 52 -4.38 7.93 -3.94
N ILE A 53 -5.48 8.55 -3.52
CA ILE A 53 -6.24 9.52 -4.35
C ILE A 53 -5.35 10.70 -4.71
N MET A 54 -4.61 11.26 -3.75
CA MET A 54 -3.69 12.38 -4.00
C MET A 54 -2.53 11.98 -4.93
N SER A 55 -2.03 10.75 -4.81
CA SER A 55 -1.02 10.18 -5.72
C SER A 55 -1.57 10.06 -7.14
N ASP A 56 -2.78 9.52 -7.32
CA ASP A 56 -3.42 9.37 -8.63
C ASP A 56 -3.68 10.73 -9.29
N VAL A 57 -4.16 11.71 -8.53
CA VAL A 57 -4.32 13.09 -9.02
C VAL A 57 -2.97 13.66 -9.44
N MET A 58 -1.94 13.54 -8.60
CA MET A 58 -0.59 14.00 -8.93
C MET A 58 -0.06 13.38 -10.24
N TRP A 59 -0.18 12.06 -10.38
CA TRP A 59 0.32 11.35 -11.58
C TRP A 59 -0.50 11.67 -12.81
N ALA A 60 -1.84 11.75 -12.68
CA ALA A 60 -2.72 12.16 -13.77
C ALA A 60 -2.43 13.60 -14.24
N SER A 61 -2.09 14.49 -13.32
CA SER A 61 -1.72 15.88 -13.65
C SER A 61 -0.37 15.98 -14.39
N ARG A 62 0.52 15.01 -14.17
CA ARG A 62 1.86 14.93 -14.80
C ARG A 62 1.83 14.35 -16.23
N LEU A 63 0.70 13.81 -16.70
CA LEU A 63 0.62 13.14 -18.00
C LEU A 63 0.26 14.11 -19.15
N ASP A 64 1.10 14.05 -20.18
CA ASP A 64 1.04 14.53 -21.56
C ASP A 64 1.29 16.01 -21.93
N ASN A 65 2.46 16.17 -22.57
CA ASN A 65 2.73 16.84 -23.84
C ASN A 65 2.09 18.22 -24.02
N THR A 66 2.77 19.23 -23.48
CA THR A 66 2.72 20.55 -24.11
C THR A 66 3.11 20.42 -25.58
N ALA A 67 2.55 21.25 -26.47
CA ALA A 67 2.88 21.29 -27.89
C ALA A 67 4.38 21.52 -28.19
N GLU A 68 5.18 21.79 -27.15
CA GLU A 68 6.60 22.10 -27.15
C GLU A 68 7.47 20.97 -26.56
N GLY A 69 6.88 19.84 -26.15
CA GLY A 69 7.63 18.68 -25.64
C GLY A 69 8.27 18.88 -24.27
N VAL A 70 7.88 19.91 -23.52
CA VAL A 70 8.35 20.16 -22.16
C VAL A 70 7.42 19.44 -21.19
N VAL A 71 7.96 18.45 -20.48
CA VAL A 71 7.27 17.76 -19.38
C VAL A 71 7.30 18.68 -18.16
N ASP A 72 6.20 19.37 -17.88
CA ASP A 72 6.03 20.04 -16.60
C ASP A 72 5.70 18.99 -15.52
N THR A 73 6.73 18.59 -14.78
CA THR A 73 6.63 17.60 -13.70
C THR A 73 5.89 18.12 -12.45
N LYS A 74 5.48 19.40 -12.43
CA LYS A 74 4.94 20.09 -11.25
C LYS A 74 3.62 20.83 -11.48
N ASP A 75 2.94 20.64 -12.62
CA ASP A 75 1.60 21.22 -12.83
C ASP A 75 0.50 20.40 -12.12
N TYR A 76 0.47 20.45 -10.78
CA TYR A 76 -0.53 19.75 -9.97
C TYR A 76 -1.96 20.33 -10.09
N PHE A 77 -2.10 21.51 -10.71
CA PHE A 77 -3.37 22.24 -10.82
C PHE A 77 -4.11 21.94 -12.12
N ARG A 78 -3.47 21.21 -13.04
CA ARG A 78 -4.08 20.75 -14.29
C ARG A 78 -5.40 20.04 -14.01
N SER A 79 -6.36 20.26 -14.91
CA SER A 79 -7.63 19.54 -14.85
C SER A 79 -7.41 18.06 -15.18
N VAL A 80 -7.75 17.21 -14.22
CA VAL A 80 -7.73 15.75 -14.31
C VAL A 80 -9.13 15.19 -14.11
N ARG A 81 -9.30 13.88 -14.26
CA ARG A 81 -10.54 13.19 -13.89
C ARG A 81 -10.20 11.91 -13.16
N VAL A 82 -10.22 11.96 -11.83
CA VAL A 82 -10.02 10.78 -10.98
C VAL A 82 -11.36 10.41 -10.36
N SER A 83 -11.95 9.32 -10.87
CA SER A 83 -13.24 8.79 -10.42
C SER A 83 -13.04 7.62 -9.44
N VAL A 84 -14.12 7.24 -8.74
CA VAL A 84 -14.14 6.02 -7.90
C VAL A 84 -13.64 4.79 -8.67
N ASP A 85 -14.08 4.62 -9.93
CA ASP A 85 -13.64 3.48 -10.75
C ASP A 85 -12.14 3.52 -11.06
N SER A 86 -11.58 4.72 -11.24
CA SER A 86 -10.14 4.89 -11.46
C SER A 86 -9.34 4.54 -10.21
N ILE A 87 -9.83 4.93 -9.03
CA ILE A 87 -9.22 4.55 -7.75
C ILE A 87 -9.30 3.03 -7.53
N ILE A 88 -10.42 2.39 -7.85
CA ILE A 88 -10.55 0.93 -7.77
C ILE A 88 -9.53 0.25 -8.67
N ASP A 89 -9.32 0.75 -9.89
CA ASP A 89 -8.28 0.25 -10.79
C ASP A 89 -6.87 0.42 -10.21
N GLY A 90 -6.59 1.57 -9.59
CA GLY A 90 -5.35 1.83 -8.87
C GLY A 90 -5.11 0.83 -7.73
N ILE A 91 -6.15 0.54 -6.93
CA ILE A 91 -6.06 -0.46 -5.86
C ILE A 91 -5.79 -1.87 -6.41
N ILE A 92 -6.53 -2.29 -7.45
CA ILE A 92 -6.33 -3.60 -8.08
C ILE A 92 -4.90 -3.72 -8.59
N PHE A 93 -4.38 -2.67 -9.24
CA PHE A 93 -3.00 -2.64 -9.71
C PHE A 93 -2.01 -2.77 -8.54
N LEU A 94 -2.16 -1.95 -7.50
CA LEU A 94 -1.25 -1.95 -6.34
C LEU A 94 -1.16 -3.32 -5.68
N ILE A 95 -2.31 -3.94 -5.39
CA ILE A 95 -2.38 -5.27 -4.78
C ILE A 95 -1.78 -6.34 -5.70
N SER A 96 -2.03 -6.25 -7.00
CA SER A 96 -1.49 -7.20 -7.98
C SER A 96 0.03 -7.12 -8.13
N GLN A 97 0.61 -5.94 -7.90
CA GLN A 97 2.07 -5.74 -7.95
C GLN A 97 2.77 -6.03 -6.62
N HIS A 98 2.02 -6.07 -5.51
CA HIS A 98 2.55 -6.27 -4.15
C HIS A 98 1.83 -7.42 -3.44
N PRO A 99 1.99 -8.68 -3.92
CA PRO A 99 1.44 -9.82 -3.22
C PRO A 99 2.04 -9.95 -1.81
N MET A 100 1.23 -10.42 -0.86
CA MET A 100 1.73 -10.79 0.46
C MET A 100 2.47 -12.13 0.40
N VAL A 101 3.51 -12.27 1.22
CA VAL A 101 4.30 -13.49 1.32
C VAL A 101 4.47 -13.89 2.77
N VAL A 102 4.48 -15.19 3.00
CA VAL A 102 4.73 -15.80 4.31
C VAL A 102 6.21 -16.12 4.39
N LEU A 103 6.86 -15.57 5.40
CA LEU A 103 8.26 -15.79 5.70
C LEU A 103 8.38 -16.53 7.02
N GLN A 104 9.37 -17.42 7.10
CA GLN A 104 9.83 -17.89 8.40
C GLN A 104 10.67 -16.78 9.03
N ARG A 105 10.37 -16.42 10.28
CA ARG A 105 11.16 -15.44 11.02
C ARG A 105 12.58 -15.96 11.22
N PRO A 106 13.60 -15.12 10.96
CA PRO A 106 14.95 -15.47 11.30
C PRO A 106 15.10 -15.68 12.80
N THR A 107 15.81 -16.73 13.19
CA THR A 107 16.24 -16.97 14.58
C THR A 107 17.15 -15.84 15.08
N GLU A 108 17.27 -15.67 16.39
CA GLU A 108 18.14 -14.65 17.01
C GLU A 108 19.59 -14.72 16.48
N ALA A 109 20.13 -15.93 16.32
CA ALA A 109 21.46 -16.16 15.75
C ALA A 109 21.58 -15.81 14.25
N GLN A 110 20.49 -15.90 13.49
CA GLN A 110 20.42 -15.44 12.10
C GLN A 110 20.26 -13.91 12.05
N CYS A 111 19.53 -13.31 12.98
CA CYS A 111 19.42 -11.86 13.14
C CYS A 111 20.76 -11.22 13.50
N GLU A 112 21.51 -11.77 14.46
CA GLU A 112 22.82 -11.27 14.87
C GLU A 112 23.85 -11.33 13.74
N ARG A 113 23.87 -12.44 12.97
CA ARG A 113 24.68 -12.55 11.75
C ARG A 113 24.24 -11.56 10.69
N ARG A 114 22.94 -11.45 10.39
CA ARG A 114 22.39 -10.48 9.44
C ARG A 114 22.73 -9.04 9.82
N LEU A 115 22.68 -8.71 11.11
CA LEU A 115 23.06 -7.39 11.61
C LEU A 115 24.57 -7.14 11.43
N THR A 116 25.40 -8.14 11.71
CA THR A 116 26.85 -8.08 11.52
C THR A 116 27.21 -7.95 10.04
N ASP A 117 26.57 -8.72 9.18
CA ASP A 117 26.75 -8.71 7.73
C ASP A 117 26.30 -7.36 7.14
N ALA A 118 25.14 -6.84 7.58
CA ALA A 118 24.59 -5.55 7.14
C ALA A 118 25.40 -4.33 7.61
N LEU A 119 26.16 -4.47 8.70
CA LEU A 119 27.09 -3.43 9.17
C LEU A 119 28.46 -3.50 8.47
N SER A 120 28.72 -4.55 7.68
CA SER A 120 30.07 -4.85 7.19
C SER A 120 30.36 -4.40 5.76
N GLU A 121 29.48 -4.55 4.75
CA GLU A 121 29.77 -4.08 3.37
C GLU A 121 28.52 -3.77 2.51
N ASP A 122 28.73 -2.91 1.50
CA ASP A 122 27.83 -2.57 0.39
C ASP A 122 27.55 -3.79 -0.52
N GLU A 123 26.25 -4.00 -0.82
CA GLU A 123 25.63 -4.90 -1.83
C GLU A 123 25.58 -6.44 -1.63
N LEU A 124 24.42 -6.97 -2.06
CA LEU A 124 23.77 -8.29 -1.92
C LEU A 124 24.59 -9.52 -2.40
N ILE A 125 24.25 -10.78 -2.01
CA ILE A 125 23.34 -11.70 -2.76
C ILE A 125 23.08 -13.07 -2.05
N LEU A 126 21.84 -13.57 -2.30
CA LEU A 126 21.13 -14.88 -2.18
C LEU A 126 21.94 -16.20 -1.97
N VAL A 127 21.43 -17.30 -1.39
CA VAL A 127 20.35 -18.23 -1.85
C VAL A 127 19.97 -19.23 -0.74
N SER A 128 18.68 -19.61 -0.70
CA SER A 128 18.04 -20.70 0.05
C SER A 128 18.87 -22.00 0.20
N SER A 129 18.85 -22.59 1.40
CA SER A 129 19.03 -24.04 1.57
C SER A 129 18.40 -24.51 2.88
N GLY A 130 17.32 -25.27 2.82
CA GLY A 130 16.70 -25.77 4.04
C GLY A 130 15.44 -26.59 3.84
N THR A 131 15.56 -27.78 3.26
CA THR A 131 14.55 -28.85 3.34
C THR A 131 14.47 -29.47 4.75
N GLN A 132 14.50 -28.66 5.81
CA GLN A 132 14.38 -29.15 7.19
C GLN A 132 13.00 -28.83 7.75
N ALA A 133 12.22 -29.91 7.92
CA ALA A 133 11.03 -30.08 8.75
C ALA A 133 10.07 -28.86 8.82
N ARG A 134 9.13 -28.79 7.87
CA ARG A 134 7.91 -27.97 7.97
C ARG A 134 6.95 -28.45 9.07
N GLU A 135 7.25 -29.57 9.72
CA GLU A 135 6.51 -30.12 10.86
C GLU A 135 6.97 -29.38 12.13
N ASN A 136 6.07 -28.61 12.76
CA ASN A 136 6.26 -27.76 13.96
C ASN A 136 6.57 -26.26 13.72
N LEU A 137 5.94 -25.60 12.75
CA LEU A 137 5.93 -24.13 12.70
C LEU A 137 5.04 -23.56 13.84
N ASP A 138 5.64 -22.79 14.77
CA ASP A 138 4.88 -21.98 15.74
C ASP A 138 4.35 -20.72 15.03
N THR A 139 3.18 -20.25 15.46
CA THR A 139 2.62 -18.93 15.12
C THR A 139 3.60 -17.79 15.37
N ALA A 140 4.47 -17.92 16.37
CA ALA A 140 5.47 -16.91 16.72
C ALA A 140 6.63 -16.82 15.71
N ASP A 141 6.79 -17.83 14.86
CA ASP A 141 7.89 -17.94 13.89
C ASP A 141 7.48 -17.51 12.48
N LEU A 142 6.28 -16.96 12.31
CA LEU A 142 5.78 -16.50 11.01
C LEU A 142 5.79 -14.99 10.91
N ASP A 143 6.16 -14.49 9.74
CA ASP A 143 6.04 -13.09 9.38
C ASP A 143 5.36 -12.95 8.02
N VAL A 144 4.54 -11.91 7.86
CA VAL A 144 3.82 -11.63 6.61
C VAL A 144 4.19 -10.23 6.16
N GLN A 145 4.73 -10.15 4.95
CA GLN A 145 5.21 -8.91 4.36
C GLN A 145 4.76 -8.80 2.90
N PHE A 146 4.80 -7.58 2.35
CA PHE A 146 4.69 -7.41 0.90
C PHE A 146 5.96 -7.85 0.20
N PHE A 147 5.78 -8.51 -0.94
CA PHE A 147 6.87 -8.80 -1.85
C PHE A 147 6.73 -7.96 -3.11
N ASN A 148 7.75 -7.15 -3.40
CA ASN A 148 7.89 -6.48 -4.69
C ASN A 148 9.14 -7.05 -5.40
N PRO A 149 8.97 -7.88 -6.44
CA PRO A 149 10.11 -8.47 -7.16
C PRO A 149 10.90 -7.45 -7.99
N PHE A 150 10.38 -6.23 -8.16
CA PHE A 150 10.98 -5.16 -8.96
C PHE A 150 11.53 -4.00 -8.13
N ALA A 151 11.44 -4.06 -6.79
CA ALA A 151 12.03 -3.04 -5.94
C ALA A 151 13.56 -3.09 -6.02
N GLU A 152 14.19 -1.98 -6.41
CA GLU A 152 15.65 -1.83 -6.31
C GLU A 152 16.06 -2.01 -4.84
N GLY A 153 16.94 -2.98 -4.58
CA GLY A 153 17.33 -3.36 -3.21
C GLY A 153 16.40 -4.38 -2.52
N ALA A 154 15.48 -5.02 -3.25
CA ALA A 154 14.68 -6.13 -2.73
C ALA A 154 15.59 -7.20 -2.11
N ARG A 155 15.50 -7.34 -0.78
CA ARG A 155 16.35 -8.27 -0.04
C ARG A 155 16.10 -9.70 -0.55
N PRO A 156 17.15 -10.53 -0.66
CA PRO A 156 17.02 -11.96 -0.88
C PRO A 156 16.02 -12.56 0.11
N ILE A 157 14.87 -13.04 -0.36
CA ILE A 157 13.95 -13.76 0.52
C ILE A 157 14.45 -15.21 0.64
N VAL A 158 15.31 -15.43 1.64
CA VAL A 158 15.95 -16.74 1.89
C VAL A 158 14.97 -17.71 2.58
N ASP A 159 13.90 -17.19 3.20
CA ASP A 159 13.03 -17.92 4.13
C ASP A 159 11.54 -17.89 3.69
N MET A 160 11.26 -17.74 2.39
CA MET A 160 9.88 -17.73 1.88
C MET A 160 9.23 -19.11 2.04
N LEU A 161 8.13 -19.17 2.79
CA LEU A 161 7.31 -20.36 2.94
C LEU A 161 6.24 -20.45 1.85
N GLY A 162 5.70 -19.30 1.42
CA GLY A 162 4.70 -19.24 0.36
C GLY A 162 4.25 -17.83 -0.01
N LEU A 163 3.50 -17.73 -1.10
CA LEU A 163 2.80 -16.52 -1.54
C LEU A 163 1.34 -16.62 -1.09
N ILE A 164 0.78 -15.52 -0.60
CA ILE A 164 -0.64 -15.39 -0.31
C ILE A 164 -1.31 -14.69 -1.50
N PRO A 165 -2.17 -15.37 -2.26
CA PRO A 165 -2.89 -14.74 -3.35
C PRO A 165 -3.88 -13.68 -2.80
N ALA A 166 -4.14 -12.66 -3.61
CA ALA A 166 -5.09 -11.58 -3.28
C ALA A 166 -6.43 -11.73 -4.05
N GLU A 167 -6.79 -12.97 -4.38
CA GLU A 167 -7.87 -13.27 -5.33
C GLU A 167 -9.23 -12.77 -4.87
N MET A 168 -9.56 -12.92 -3.59
CA MET A 168 -10.85 -12.46 -3.08
C MET A 168 -10.89 -10.95 -2.99
N CYS A 169 -9.80 -10.31 -2.57
CA CYS A 169 -9.70 -8.85 -2.57
C CYS A 169 -9.88 -8.27 -3.98
N ILE A 170 -9.19 -8.83 -4.98
CA ILE A 170 -9.31 -8.41 -6.38
C ILE A 170 -10.73 -8.64 -6.92
N LYS A 171 -11.35 -9.77 -6.55
CA LYS A 171 -12.73 -10.07 -6.95
C LYS A 171 -13.73 -9.09 -6.34
N GLU A 172 -13.60 -8.76 -5.06
CA GLU A 172 -14.44 -7.78 -4.38
C GLU A 172 -14.33 -6.40 -5.04
N LEU A 173 -13.10 -5.95 -5.33
CA LEU A 173 -12.84 -4.70 -6.06
C LEU A 173 -13.46 -4.73 -7.46
N SER A 174 -13.33 -5.85 -8.17
CA SER A 174 -13.91 -6.01 -9.51
C SER A 174 -15.45 -5.94 -9.49
N LEU A 175 -16.08 -6.52 -8.47
CA LEU A 175 -17.53 -6.43 -8.25
C LEU A 175 -17.95 -5.00 -7.90
N ALA A 176 -17.19 -4.31 -7.04
CA ALA A 176 -17.40 -2.90 -6.73
C ALA A 176 -17.28 -2.02 -7.99
N LYS A 177 -16.34 -2.30 -8.88
CA LYS A 177 -16.18 -1.60 -10.17
C LYS A 177 -17.34 -1.83 -11.13
N ALA A 178 -17.94 -3.02 -11.14
CA ALA A 178 -19.14 -3.33 -11.92
C ALA A 178 -20.40 -2.60 -11.41
N ASN A 179 -20.24 -1.63 -10.50
CA ASN A 179 -21.28 -0.78 -9.92
C ASN A 179 -22.37 -1.59 -9.23
N GLN A 180 -21.95 -2.60 -8.45
CA GLN A 180 -22.86 -3.34 -7.59
C GLN A 180 -23.56 -2.36 -6.63
N PRO A 181 -24.90 -2.38 -6.52
CA PRO A 181 -25.64 -1.60 -5.54
C PRO A 181 -25.09 -1.85 -4.13
N ASP A 182 -25.01 -0.81 -3.32
CA ASP A 182 -24.59 -0.87 -1.91
C ASP A 182 -23.15 -1.40 -1.70
N SER A 183 -22.26 -1.21 -2.68
CA SER A 183 -20.85 -1.54 -2.53
C SER A 183 -20.18 -0.68 -1.44
N VAL A 184 -19.84 -1.31 -0.31
CA VAL A 184 -19.10 -0.69 0.80
C VAL A 184 -17.79 -0.08 0.31
N VAL A 185 -17.08 -0.76 -0.59
CA VAL A 185 -15.83 -0.25 -1.19
C VAL A 185 -16.06 1.09 -1.90
N ARG A 186 -17.11 1.19 -2.73
CA ARG A 186 -17.43 2.44 -3.42
C ARG A 186 -17.81 3.55 -2.45
N GLU A 187 -18.60 3.21 -1.43
CA GLU A 187 -19.02 4.16 -0.38
C GLU A 187 -17.80 4.73 0.36
N VAL A 188 -16.89 3.85 0.81
CA VAL A 188 -15.66 4.25 1.52
C VAL A 188 -14.78 5.14 0.64
N ILE A 189 -14.58 4.80 -0.64
CA ILE A 189 -13.82 5.65 -1.57
C ILE A 189 -14.51 6.99 -1.79
N SER A 190 -15.82 7.01 -1.95
CA SER A 190 -16.59 8.25 -2.15
C SER A 190 -16.50 9.16 -0.92
N ASN A 191 -16.58 8.58 0.28
CA ASN A 191 -16.41 9.31 1.54
C ASN A 191 -15.00 9.88 1.68
N ALA A 192 -13.96 9.14 1.27
CA ALA A 192 -12.59 9.64 1.28
C ALA A 192 -12.39 10.83 0.30
N ILE A 193 -12.98 10.77 -0.90
CA ILE A 193 -12.98 11.89 -1.86
C ILE A 193 -13.68 13.12 -1.27
N GLU A 194 -14.84 12.90 -0.64
CA GLU A 194 -15.61 13.96 -0.01
C GLU A 194 -14.88 14.60 1.18
N GLU A 195 -14.15 13.81 1.97
CA GLU A 195 -13.33 14.32 3.06
C GLU A 195 -12.11 15.11 2.54
N LEU A 196 -11.46 14.67 1.45
CA LEU A 196 -10.41 15.47 0.80
C LEU A 196 -10.96 16.82 0.28
N ARG A 197 -12.20 16.84 -0.21
CA ARG A 197 -12.90 18.06 -0.63
C ARG A 197 -13.22 18.96 0.56
N SER A 198 -13.76 18.40 1.64
CA SER A 198 -14.12 19.14 2.86
C SER A 198 -12.89 19.84 3.48
N ARG A 199 -11.73 19.18 3.42
CA ARG A 199 -10.43 19.69 3.85
C ARG A 199 -9.76 20.65 2.88
N GLN A 200 -10.39 20.90 1.73
CA GLN A 200 -9.89 21.78 0.66
C GLN A 200 -8.56 21.31 0.07
N MET A 201 -8.30 19.99 0.02
CA MET A 201 -7.08 19.43 -0.58
C MET A 201 -7.23 19.18 -2.08
N VAL A 202 -8.47 18.95 -2.53
CA VAL A 202 -8.82 18.73 -3.94
C VAL A 202 -10.10 19.47 -4.32
N ASN A 203 -10.26 19.73 -5.61
CA ASN A 203 -11.52 20.19 -6.19
C ASN A 203 -12.29 18.98 -6.75
N VAL A 204 -13.60 18.94 -6.52
CA VAL A 204 -14.47 17.83 -6.93
C VAL A 204 -15.69 18.37 -7.67
N GLU A 205 -16.00 17.75 -8.82
CA GLU A 205 -17.20 18.03 -9.63
C GLU A 205 -17.91 16.71 -9.92
N ASP A 206 -19.22 16.65 -9.64
CA ASP A 206 -20.05 15.44 -9.85
C ASP A 206 -19.45 14.15 -9.24
N GLY A 207 -18.81 14.27 -8.07
CA GLY A 207 -18.16 13.13 -7.37
C GLY A 207 -16.83 12.68 -7.98
N VAL A 208 -16.27 13.44 -8.93
CA VAL A 208 -14.98 13.18 -9.57
C VAL A 208 -13.98 14.24 -9.14
N VAL A 209 -12.77 13.83 -8.77
CA VAL A 209 -11.71 14.78 -8.46
C VAL A 209 -11.18 15.39 -9.75
N VAL A 210 -11.21 16.72 -9.83
CA VAL A 210 -10.87 17.47 -11.05
C VAL A 210 -9.55 18.21 -10.99
N SER A 211 -9.04 18.54 -9.80
CA SER A 211 -7.70 19.10 -9.64
C SER A 211 -7.24 19.03 -8.19
N MET A 212 -5.93 19.20 -7.96
CA MET A 212 -5.40 19.46 -6.63
C MET A 212 -5.54 20.96 -6.27
N THR A 213 -5.61 21.28 -4.98
CA THR A 213 -5.53 22.66 -4.49
C THR A 213 -4.11 23.01 -4.04
N LEU A 214 -3.86 24.29 -3.73
CA LEU A 214 -2.59 24.72 -3.14
C LEU A 214 -2.30 24.03 -1.80
N LYS A 215 -3.35 23.78 -1.01
CA LYS A 215 -3.26 23.11 0.28
C LYS A 215 -2.93 21.63 0.12
N GLY A 216 -3.58 20.94 -0.83
CA GLY A 216 -3.26 19.55 -1.17
C GLY A 216 -1.81 19.38 -1.61
N LYS A 217 -1.32 20.30 -2.46
CA LYS A 217 0.08 20.34 -2.86
C LYS A 217 1.02 20.54 -1.67
N ALA A 218 0.70 21.48 -0.77
CA ALA A 218 1.54 21.75 0.40
C ALA A 218 1.67 20.52 1.33
N VAL A 219 0.60 19.74 1.49
CA VAL A 219 0.65 18.48 2.24
C VAL A 219 1.54 17.45 1.54
N LEU A 220 1.42 17.29 0.21
CA LEU A 220 2.27 16.38 -0.57
C LEU A 220 3.74 16.77 -0.60
N ASP A 221 4.06 18.07 -0.56
CA ASP A 221 5.44 18.55 -0.56
C ASP A 221 6.16 18.17 0.75
N VAL A 222 5.42 17.96 1.85
CA VAL A 222 5.94 17.62 3.18
C VAL A 222 5.88 16.11 3.44
N GLU A 223 4.91 15.40 2.85
CA GLU A 223 4.71 13.96 3.04
C GLU A 223 4.70 13.20 1.71
N PRO A 224 5.63 12.27 1.49
CA PRO A 224 5.63 11.47 0.27
C PRO A 224 4.54 10.38 0.31
N VAL A 225 3.87 10.17 -0.82
CA VAL A 225 2.71 9.25 -0.97
C VAL A 225 3.04 7.76 -1.05
N HIS A 226 4.32 7.39 -1.00
CA HIS A 226 4.80 6.01 -1.13
C HIS A 226 4.17 4.98 -0.18
N ASP A 227 3.79 5.37 1.05
CA ASP A 227 3.23 4.45 2.06
C ASP A 227 1.70 4.36 2.00
N MET A 228 1.15 4.15 0.80
CA MET A 228 -0.31 4.08 0.58
C MET A 228 -0.91 2.68 0.82
N LEU A 229 -0.06 1.65 0.90
CA LEU A 229 -0.46 0.25 1.05
C LEU A 229 0.26 -0.37 2.26
N SER A 230 -0.49 -0.96 3.18
CA SER A 230 0.02 -1.68 4.34
C SER A 230 -0.61 -3.09 4.41
N CYS A 231 0.09 -4.04 5.03
CA CYS A 231 -0.42 -5.39 5.24
C CYS A 231 -0.48 -5.74 6.72
N SER A 232 -1.51 -6.50 7.10
CA SER A 232 -1.52 -7.25 8.34
C SER A 232 -2.03 -8.66 8.06
N CYS A 233 -1.71 -9.60 8.95
CA CYS A 233 -2.22 -10.96 8.86
C CYS A 233 -2.61 -11.44 10.26
N GLN A 234 -3.83 -11.95 10.38
CA GLN A 234 -4.22 -12.71 11.57
C GLN A 234 -3.68 -14.13 11.45
N VAL A 235 -3.12 -14.66 12.53
CA VAL A 235 -2.51 -15.98 12.61
C VAL A 235 -3.26 -16.77 13.68
N ASP A 236 -3.96 -17.82 13.29
CA ASP A 236 -4.78 -18.63 14.19
C ASP A 236 -4.38 -20.12 14.11
N PRO A 237 -4.37 -20.88 15.22
CA PRO A 237 -4.19 -22.32 15.17
C PRO A 237 -5.35 -23.02 14.43
N CYS A 238 -5.05 -24.15 13.78
CA CYS A 238 -6.04 -25.12 13.31
C CYS A 238 -6.71 -25.74 14.55
N GLN A 239 -8.03 -25.59 14.66
CA GLN A 239 -8.84 -26.36 15.62
C GLN A 239 -9.26 -27.69 15.00
#